data_AF-A0A945ZCL3-F1
#
_entry.id   AF-A0A945ZCL3-F1
#
_cell.length_a   1.000
_cell.length_b   1.000
_cell.length_c   1.000
_cell.angle_alpha   90.00
_cell.angle_beta   90.00
_cell.angle_gamma   90.00
#
_symmetry.space_group_name_H-M   'P 1'
#
loop_
_entity.id
_entity.type
_entity.pdbx_description
1 polymer ?
#
loop_
_entity_poly.entity_id
_entity_poly.type
_entity_poly.pdbx_seq_one_letter_code
_entity_poly.pdbx_strand_id
1 'polypeptide(L)'
;MTTLRQAILSNLLAVAATFGIAFVSLSVVAQTKAPAAADAVEEEREPNKKDKDCVRLPGGNAPVNRLARLKGKLSIRNLELTYFGKELSLLTKDDVEYLAELVPYCASMRNDNTDTQVAKFKMERFAELVLEAQAARAKSVEWIEQTTAAADKLRSSPEGIREIHNFWAEMLNRQYEMTLGDLRYISDYLSRRRDELYSSGDVKRGVLNPFDPGPVIPRDAKE
;
A
#
# COMPACT_ATOMS: atom_id res chain seq x y z
N MET A 1 -30.20 24.57 44.17
CA MET A 1 -29.03 23.79 44.63
C MET A 1 -27.96 23.91 43.56
N THR A 2 -27.17 25.01 43.60
CA THR A 2 -25.74 25.04 44.01
C THR A 2 -24.83 24.39 42.96
N THR A 3 -24.45 25.11 41.89
CA THR A 3 -23.25 25.98 41.72
C THR A 3 -21.92 25.30 42.03
N LEU A 4 -21.02 25.20 41.04
CA LEU A 4 -19.64 25.71 41.17
C LEU A 4 -18.95 25.81 39.79
N ARG A 5 -18.97 27.02 39.22
CA ARG A 5 -17.93 27.53 38.31
C ARG A 5 -17.03 28.41 39.19
N GLN A 6 -15.74 28.10 39.30
CA GLN A 6 -14.72 29.00 39.87
C GLN A 6 -13.83 29.45 38.70
N ALA A 7 -13.90 30.69 38.24
CA ALA A 7 -13.53 31.97 38.89
C ALA A 7 -12.02 32.21 38.79
N ILE A 8 -11.67 32.88 37.69
CA ILE A 8 -10.43 33.60 37.42
C ILE A 8 -10.40 34.80 38.37
N LEU A 9 -9.33 34.97 39.13
CA LEU A 9 -9.10 36.14 39.99
C LEU A 9 -7.84 36.87 39.52
N SER A 10 -8.09 38.11 39.10
CA SER A 10 -7.12 39.12 38.74
C SER A 10 -6.51 39.78 40.00
N ASN A 11 -5.38 40.45 39.75
CA ASN A 11 -5.05 41.81 40.19
C ASN A 11 -4.12 42.06 41.39
N LEU A 12 -3.19 42.97 41.08
CA LEU A 12 -2.59 44.05 41.89
C LEU A 12 -1.58 43.66 42.98
N LEU A 13 -0.33 44.07 42.78
CA LEU A 13 0.22 45.24 43.50
C LEU A 13 1.61 45.60 42.93
N ALA A 14 1.68 46.80 42.35
CA ALA A 14 2.92 47.53 42.15
C ALA A 14 3.06 48.54 43.29
N VAL A 15 4.19 48.56 43.97
CA VAL A 15 4.66 49.70 44.78
C VAL A 15 6.13 49.92 44.45
N ALA A 16 6.40 51.09 43.87
CA ALA A 16 7.72 51.66 43.70
C ALA A 16 8.06 52.51 44.93
N ALA A 17 9.30 52.46 45.41
CA ALA A 17 10.00 53.62 45.98
C ALA A 17 11.49 53.33 46.19
N THR A 18 12.28 54.24 45.66
CA THR A 18 13.74 54.39 45.58
C THR A 18 14.40 54.86 46.89
N PHE A 19 15.69 54.53 47.08
CA PHE A 19 16.80 55.27 47.75
C PHE A 19 17.89 54.19 48.03
N GLY A 20 19.13 54.18 47.53
CA GLY A 20 20.05 55.27 47.25
C GLY A 20 21.23 55.18 48.22
N ILE A 21 22.15 54.21 48.08
CA ILE A 21 23.50 54.27 48.68
C ILE A 21 24.50 53.65 47.69
N ALA A 22 25.44 54.49 47.25
CA ALA A 22 26.62 54.11 46.51
C ALA A 22 27.61 53.37 47.41
N PHE A 23 28.08 52.21 46.98
CA PHE A 23 29.37 51.66 47.39
C PHE A 23 30.16 51.26 46.16
N VAL A 24 31.20 52.06 45.90
CA VAL A 24 32.31 51.74 45.01
C VAL A 24 33.07 50.58 45.64
N SER A 25 33.29 49.47 44.92
CA SER A 25 34.46 48.59 45.12
C SER A 25 34.60 47.52 44.01
N LEU A 26 35.66 47.72 43.23
CA LEU A 26 36.56 46.74 42.61
C LEU A 26 36.06 45.72 41.56
N SER A 27 36.58 45.97 40.36
CA SER A 27 36.73 45.11 39.20
C SER A 27 37.28 43.71 39.49
N VAL A 28 36.58 42.68 39.01
CA VAL A 28 37.20 41.52 38.36
C VAL A 28 36.29 41.15 37.17
N VAL A 29 36.59 41.73 36.02
CA VAL A 29 36.11 41.22 34.73
C VAL A 29 36.94 39.96 34.46
N ALA A 30 36.47 38.82 34.93
CA ALA A 30 36.91 37.55 34.38
C ALA A 30 36.24 37.40 33.01
N GLN A 31 36.89 37.95 31.98
CA GLN A 31 36.64 37.57 30.58
C GLN A 31 36.98 36.08 30.47
N THR A 32 35.99 35.22 30.69
CA THR A 32 36.01 33.86 30.16
C THR A 32 35.92 34.01 28.64
N LYS A 33 37.10 34.03 28.03
CA LYS A 33 37.33 33.90 26.60
C LYS A 33 36.46 32.72 26.12
N ALA A 34 35.43 33.03 25.33
CA ALA A 34 34.67 32.02 24.61
C ALA A 34 35.69 31.14 23.87
N PRO A 35 35.63 29.80 24.00
CA PRO A 35 36.48 28.96 23.19
C PRO A 35 36.15 29.28 21.72
N ALA A 36 37.20 29.51 20.94
CA ALA A 36 37.11 29.66 19.51
C ALA A 36 36.24 28.51 18.97
N ALA A 37 35.28 28.87 18.11
CA ALA A 37 34.55 27.89 17.32
C ALA A 37 35.59 26.93 16.73
N ALA A 38 35.53 25.67 17.15
CA ALA A 38 36.23 24.63 16.42
C ALA A 38 35.64 24.69 15.02
N ASP A 39 36.48 25.02 14.03
CA ASP A 39 36.16 24.82 12.63
C ASP A 39 35.68 23.37 12.53
N ALA A 40 34.37 23.20 12.34
CA ALA A 40 33.80 21.93 11.99
C ALA A 40 34.40 21.61 10.62
N VAL A 41 35.45 20.79 10.63
CA VAL A 41 35.85 20.03 9.46
C VAL A 41 34.62 19.19 9.14
N GLU A 42 33.79 19.66 8.21
CA GLU A 42 32.84 18.81 7.51
C GLU A 42 33.70 17.80 6.75
N GLU A 43 34.03 16.71 7.44
CA GLU A 43 34.61 15.53 6.82
C GLU A 43 33.60 15.07 5.78
N GLU A 44 33.94 15.27 4.50
CA GLU A 44 33.10 14.93 3.36
C GLU A 44 32.97 13.40 3.32
N ARG A 45 32.02 12.88 4.12
CA ARG A 45 31.76 11.45 4.23
C ARG A 45 31.19 10.99 2.91
N GLU A 46 31.93 10.13 2.20
CA GLU A 46 31.36 9.47 1.03
C GLU A 46 30.05 8.76 1.43
N PRO A 47 28.94 9.03 0.73
CA PRO A 47 27.65 8.49 1.11
C PRO A 47 27.68 6.97 0.92
N ASN A 48 27.40 6.25 2.01
CA ASN A 48 27.29 4.81 1.98
C ASN A 48 26.02 4.39 1.18
N LYS A 49 25.87 3.10 0.90
CA LYS A 49 24.71 2.60 0.13
C LYS A 49 23.36 3.05 0.72
N LYS A 50 23.19 2.97 2.05
CA LYS A 50 21.95 3.38 2.72
C LYS A 50 21.70 4.89 2.57
N ASP A 51 22.73 5.72 2.57
CA ASP A 51 22.61 7.17 2.34
C ASP A 51 22.03 7.47 0.95
N LYS A 52 22.56 6.80 -0.08
CA LYS A 52 22.06 6.92 -1.47
C LYS A 52 20.62 6.42 -1.58
N ASP A 53 20.30 5.32 -0.93
CA ASP A 53 18.98 4.73 -0.95
C ASP A 53 17.94 5.54 -0.14
N CYS A 54 18.34 6.33 0.86
CA CYS A 54 17.43 7.25 1.56
C CYS A 54 16.80 8.30 0.64
N VAL A 55 17.55 8.76 -0.37
CA VAL A 55 17.05 9.72 -1.36
C VAL A 55 15.94 9.11 -2.22
N ARG A 56 15.90 7.78 -2.32
CA ARG A 56 14.91 7.05 -3.10
C ARG A 56 13.61 6.80 -2.32
N LEU A 57 13.54 7.13 -1.03
CA LEU A 57 12.31 6.99 -0.25
C LEU A 57 11.36 8.19 -0.42
N PRO A 58 10.04 7.98 -0.54
CA PRO A 58 9.35 6.68 -0.52
C PRO A 58 9.45 5.92 -1.86
N GLY A 59 9.80 6.59 -2.96
CA GLY A 59 10.10 5.94 -4.25
C GLY A 59 8.89 5.31 -4.95
N GLY A 60 7.68 5.80 -4.69
CA GLY A 60 6.47 5.25 -5.29
C GLY A 60 5.20 5.89 -4.73
N ASN A 61 4.06 5.31 -5.05
CA ASN A 61 2.72 5.82 -4.71
C ASN A 61 2.03 5.06 -3.55
N ALA A 62 2.67 4.04 -2.97
CA ALA A 62 2.09 3.29 -1.86
C ALA A 62 2.01 4.17 -0.59
N PRO A 63 0.81 4.36 0.00
CA PRO A 63 0.66 5.14 1.22
C PRO A 63 1.01 4.28 2.45
N VAL A 64 2.30 3.92 2.60
CA VAL A 64 2.81 2.96 3.60
C VAL A 64 2.30 3.24 5.02
N ASN A 65 2.34 4.49 5.47
CA ASN A 65 1.83 4.87 6.80
C ASN A 65 0.34 4.55 7.00
N ARG A 66 -0.48 4.64 5.95
CA ARG A 66 -1.91 4.29 6.00
C ARG A 66 -2.09 2.77 5.94
N LEU A 67 -1.34 2.10 5.06
CA LEU A 67 -1.41 0.65 4.91
C LEU A 67 -0.98 -0.07 6.19
N ALA A 68 0.11 0.36 6.83
CA ALA A 68 0.58 -0.19 8.09
C ALA A 68 -0.42 -0.07 9.26
N ARG A 69 -1.43 0.80 9.15
CA ARG A 69 -2.47 0.99 10.18
C ARG A 69 -3.72 0.14 9.94
N LEU A 70 -3.73 -0.67 8.87
CA LEU A 70 -4.87 -1.54 8.57
C LEU A 70 -5.02 -2.61 9.66
N LYS A 71 -6.20 -2.66 10.27
CA LYS A 71 -6.61 -3.72 11.20
C LYS A 71 -6.98 -5.02 10.49
N GLY A 72 -7.31 -4.95 9.20
CA GLY A 72 -7.62 -6.09 8.35
C GLY A 72 -6.51 -6.38 7.33
N LYS A 73 -6.84 -7.21 6.35
CA LYS A 73 -5.93 -7.57 5.24
C LYS A 73 -5.79 -6.44 4.23
N LEU A 74 -4.64 -6.42 3.56
CA LEU A 74 -4.43 -5.56 2.39
C LEU A 74 -5.26 -6.07 1.21
N SER A 75 -5.95 -5.16 0.52
CA SER A 75 -6.63 -5.51 -0.73
C SER A 75 -5.59 -5.92 -1.77
N ILE A 76 -5.85 -7.01 -2.51
CA ILE A 76 -4.96 -7.49 -3.58
C ILE A 76 -4.75 -6.42 -4.66
N ARG A 77 -5.73 -5.54 -4.90
CA ARG A 77 -5.59 -4.41 -5.83
C ARG A 77 -4.49 -3.42 -5.42
N ASN A 78 -4.19 -3.32 -4.13
CA ASN A 78 -3.11 -2.47 -3.66
C ASN A 78 -1.72 -3.05 -3.97
N LEU A 79 -1.62 -4.29 -4.44
CA LEU A 79 -0.34 -4.86 -4.86
C LEU A 79 0.26 -4.15 -6.10
N GLU A 80 -0.56 -3.46 -6.88
CA GLU A 80 -0.12 -2.65 -8.03
C GLU A 80 0.46 -1.28 -7.62
N LEU A 81 0.37 -0.93 -6.33
CA LEU A 81 1.06 0.25 -5.83
C LEU A 81 2.57 0.02 -5.87
N THR A 82 3.32 1.11 -5.86
CA THR A 82 4.78 1.08 -5.90
C THR A 82 5.37 1.63 -4.61
N TYR A 83 6.45 1.01 -4.15
CA TYR A 83 7.27 1.50 -3.06
C TYR A 83 8.72 1.20 -3.37
N PHE A 84 9.60 2.19 -3.12
CA PHE A 84 11.03 2.06 -3.36
C PHE A 84 11.40 1.62 -4.78
N GLY A 85 10.66 2.11 -5.78
CA GLY A 85 10.86 1.85 -7.20
C GLY A 85 10.37 0.49 -7.69
N LYS A 86 9.67 -0.28 -6.86
CA LYS A 86 9.11 -1.61 -7.20
C LYS A 86 7.61 -1.64 -6.92
N GLU A 87 6.87 -2.42 -7.70
CA GLU A 87 5.49 -2.77 -7.33
C GLU A 87 5.46 -3.63 -6.07
N LEU A 88 4.43 -3.49 -5.25
CA LEU A 88 4.26 -4.30 -4.04
C LEU A 88 4.08 -5.78 -4.38
N SER A 89 3.52 -6.08 -5.56
CA SER A 89 3.42 -7.43 -6.13
C SER A 89 4.78 -8.11 -6.33
N LEU A 90 5.86 -7.32 -6.49
CA LEU A 90 7.22 -7.77 -6.81
C LEU A 90 8.19 -7.64 -5.63
N LEU A 91 7.75 -7.11 -4.49
CA LEU A 91 8.58 -7.02 -3.30
C LEU A 91 8.88 -8.42 -2.76
N THR A 92 10.15 -8.76 -2.67
CA THR A 92 10.60 -10.01 -2.05
C THR A 92 10.69 -9.87 -0.53
N LYS A 93 10.85 -11.00 0.17
CA LYS A 93 11.15 -10.99 1.60
C LYS A 93 12.41 -10.16 1.90
N ASP A 94 13.45 -10.32 1.10
CA ASP A 94 14.72 -9.60 1.27
C ASP A 94 14.57 -8.09 1.03
N ASP A 95 13.76 -7.68 0.04
CA ASP A 95 13.45 -6.27 -0.19
C ASP A 95 12.79 -5.65 1.04
N VAL A 96 11.87 -6.40 1.63
CA VAL A 96 11.06 -5.95 2.76
C VAL A 96 11.88 -5.90 4.05
N GLU A 97 12.75 -6.89 4.30
CA GLU A 97 13.71 -6.88 5.40
C GLU A 97 14.68 -5.70 5.27
N TYR A 98 15.19 -5.45 4.06
CA TYR A 98 16.05 -4.30 3.79
C TYR A 98 15.35 -2.96 4.06
N LEU A 99 14.08 -2.83 3.64
CA LEU A 99 13.28 -1.62 3.88
C LEU A 99 12.98 -1.39 5.37
N ALA A 100 12.80 -2.46 6.15
CA ALA A 100 12.62 -2.38 7.60
C ALA A 100 13.85 -1.83 8.33
N GLU A 101 15.06 -2.01 7.77
CA GLU A 101 16.28 -1.37 8.26
C GLU A 101 16.50 0.04 7.69
N LEU A 102 16.22 0.22 6.40
CA LEU A 102 16.50 1.47 5.69
C LEU A 102 15.62 2.61 6.21
N VAL A 103 14.32 2.37 6.43
CA VAL A 103 13.40 3.44 6.83
C VAL A 103 13.75 4.05 8.19
N PRO A 104 14.02 3.28 9.27
CA PRO A 104 14.51 3.85 10.52
C PRO A 104 15.84 4.60 10.37
N TYR A 105 16.77 4.07 9.57
CA TYR A 105 18.04 4.72 9.29
C TYR A 105 17.85 6.09 8.63
N CYS A 106 16.99 6.17 7.62
CA CYS A 106 16.69 7.42 6.91
C CYS A 106 15.92 8.41 7.79
N ALA A 107 15.05 7.93 8.68
CA ALA A 107 14.38 8.79 9.66
C ALA A 107 15.38 9.44 10.61
N SER A 108 16.36 8.68 11.13
CA SER A 108 17.41 9.24 11.98
C SER A 108 18.31 10.24 11.25
N MET A 109 18.64 9.98 9.98
CA MET A 109 19.45 10.88 9.16
C MET A 109 18.76 12.23 8.89
N ARG A 110 17.43 12.24 8.73
CA ARG A 110 16.67 13.45 8.41
C ARG A 110 16.29 14.30 9.63
N ASN A 111 16.71 13.91 10.84
CA ASN A 111 16.22 14.48 12.10
C ASN A 111 14.68 14.52 12.16
N ASP A 112 14.02 13.55 11.54
CA ASP A 112 12.58 13.41 11.70
C ASP A 112 12.34 13.01 13.18
N ASN A 113 11.47 13.72 13.90
CA ASN A 113 11.01 13.34 15.25
C ASN A 113 10.21 12.01 15.27
N THR A 114 10.38 11.17 14.24
CA THR A 114 9.81 9.84 14.15
C THR A 114 10.65 8.91 15.00
N ASP A 115 10.05 8.42 16.09
CA ASP A 115 10.63 7.34 16.87
C ASP A 115 11.04 6.17 15.95
N THR A 116 12.32 5.82 15.97
CA THR A 116 12.91 4.78 15.12
C THR A 116 12.23 3.42 15.33
N GLN A 117 11.75 3.15 16.56
CA GLN A 117 10.98 1.95 16.86
C GLN A 117 9.60 1.99 16.21
N VAL A 118 8.95 3.16 16.20
CA VAL A 118 7.66 3.35 15.51
C VAL A 118 7.84 3.22 13.99
N ALA A 119 8.92 3.74 13.42
CA ALA A 119 9.23 3.59 12.00
C ALA A 119 9.45 2.12 11.63
N LYS A 120 10.24 1.39 12.43
CA LYS A 120 10.49 -0.04 12.26
C LYS A 120 9.19 -0.85 12.34
N PHE A 121 8.41 -0.66 13.40
CA PHE A 121 7.13 -1.35 13.58
C PHE A 121 6.17 -1.13 12.40
N LYS A 122 6.05 0.10 11.89
CA LYS A 122 5.20 0.38 10.73
C LYS A 122 5.68 -0.36 9.48
N MET A 123 6.99 -0.45 9.26
CA MET A 123 7.54 -1.17 8.12
C MET A 123 7.33 -2.68 8.23
N GLU A 124 7.55 -3.26 9.41
CA GLU A 124 7.27 -4.67 9.68
C GLU A 124 5.77 -5.00 9.52
N ARG A 125 4.88 -4.10 9.93
CA ARG A 125 3.45 -4.31 9.71
C ARG A 125 3.06 -4.17 8.25
N PHE A 126 3.63 -3.21 7.53
CA PHE A 126 3.42 -3.05 6.09
C PHE A 126 3.93 -4.27 5.30
N ALA A 127 5.12 -4.76 5.66
CA ALA A 127 5.73 -5.98 5.15
C ALA A 127 4.80 -7.18 5.20
N GLU A 128 4.31 -7.49 6.40
CA GLU A 128 3.39 -8.59 6.66
C GLU A 128 2.14 -8.50 5.76
N LEU A 129 1.52 -7.32 5.70
CA LEU A 129 0.34 -7.07 4.88
C LEU A 129 0.58 -7.29 3.39
N VAL A 130 1.75 -6.91 2.88
CA VAL A 130 2.12 -7.14 1.46
C VAL A 130 2.28 -8.63 1.19
N LEU A 131 3.06 -9.34 2.01
CA LEU A 131 3.31 -10.77 1.83
C LEU A 131 2.01 -11.60 1.94
N GLU A 132 1.12 -11.24 2.88
CA GLU A 132 -0.21 -11.87 2.98
C GLU A 132 -1.06 -11.65 1.72
N ALA A 133 -1.07 -10.43 1.19
CA ALA A 133 -1.81 -10.13 -0.04
C ALA A 133 -1.22 -10.84 -1.26
N GLN A 134 0.11 -10.96 -1.35
CA GLN A 134 0.77 -11.75 -2.40
C GLN A 134 0.37 -13.23 -2.33
N ALA A 135 0.36 -13.82 -1.12
CA ALA A 135 -0.08 -15.20 -0.92
C ALA A 135 -1.56 -15.39 -1.29
N ALA A 136 -2.41 -14.39 -1.03
CA ALA A 136 -3.80 -14.41 -1.45
C ALA A 136 -3.95 -14.32 -2.98
N ARG A 137 -3.15 -13.46 -3.64
CA ARG A 137 -3.11 -13.34 -5.10
C ARG A 137 -2.63 -14.62 -5.79
N ALA A 138 -1.71 -15.38 -5.19
CA ALA A 138 -1.23 -16.63 -5.78
C ALA A 138 -2.37 -17.59 -6.15
N LYS A 139 -3.45 -17.63 -5.35
CA LYS A 139 -4.63 -18.47 -5.62
C LYS A 139 -5.44 -18.00 -6.83
N SER A 140 -5.53 -16.69 -7.07
CA SER A 140 -6.24 -16.17 -8.23
C SER A 140 -5.40 -16.31 -9.50
N VAL A 141 -4.08 -16.19 -9.40
CA VAL A 141 -3.15 -16.51 -10.50
C VAL A 141 -3.25 -17.98 -10.89
N GLU A 142 -3.22 -18.90 -9.93
CA GLU A 142 -3.40 -20.33 -10.20
C GLU A 142 -4.74 -20.62 -10.89
N TRP A 143 -5.82 -19.99 -10.42
CA TRP A 143 -7.13 -20.13 -11.07
C TRP A 143 -7.11 -19.60 -12.51
N ILE A 144 -6.50 -18.43 -12.76
CA ILE A 144 -6.35 -17.88 -14.12
C ILE A 144 -5.61 -18.87 -15.03
N GLU A 145 -4.52 -19.48 -14.57
CA GLU A 145 -3.77 -20.49 -15.33
C GLU A 145 -4.62 -21.72 -15.66
N GLN A 146 -5.35 -22.25 -14.67
CA GLN A 146 -6.23 -23.40 -14.86
C GLN A 146 -7.38 -23.09 -15.82
N THR A 147 -8.02 -21.93 -15.66
CA THR A 147 -9.14 -21.49 -16.49
C THR A 147 -8.71 -21.23 -17.93
N THR A 148 -7.58 -20.58 -18.16
CA THR A 148 -7.04 -20.36 -19.52
C THR A 148 -6.73 -21.69 -20.20
N ALA A 149 -6.06 -22.62 -19.50
CA ALA A 149 -5.77 -23.95 -20.03
C ALA A 149 -7.03 -24.80 -20.29
N ALA A 150 -8.10 -24.61 -19.51
CA ALA A 150 -9.39 -25.26 -19.75
C ALA A 150 -10.12 -24.63 -20.95
N ALA A 151 -10.10 -23.30 -21.06
CA ALA A 151 -10.72 -22.54 -22.15
C ALA A 151 -10.15 -22.91 -23.53
N ASP A 152 -8.85 -23.21 -23.60
CA ASP A 152 -8.19 -23.66 -24.84
C ASP A 152 -8.71 -25.00 -25.35
N LYS A 153 -9.13 -25.87 -24.45
CA LYS A 153 -9.63 -27.22 -24.79
C LYS A 153 -11.09 -27.20 -25.23
N LEU A 154 -11.79 -26.08 -25.07
CA LEU A 154 -13.18 -25.95 -25.48
C LEU A 154 -13.29 -26.07 -27.00
N ARG A 155 -14.36 -26.74 -27.47
CA ARG A 155 -14.70 -26.84 -28.89
C ARG A 155 -15.88 -25.94 -29.21
N SER A 156 -16.02 -25.56 -30.48
CA SER A 156 -17.20 -24.85 -30.98
C SER A 156 -18.44 -25.75 -30.94
N SER A 157 -19.05 -25.84 -29.77
CA SER A 157 -20.31 -26.53 -29.51
C SER A 157 -21.15 -25.74 -28.51
N PRO A 158 -22.46 -26.05 -28.36
CA PRO A 158 -23.29 -25.45 -27.33
C PRO A 158 -22.70 -25.60 -25.90
N GLU A 159 -22.05 -26.72 -25.61
CA GLU A 159 -21.38 -26.98 -24.34
C GLU A 159 -20.15 -26.09 -24.15
N GLY A 160 -19.29 -25.97 -25.18
CA GLY A 160 -18.13 -25.08 -25.13
C GLY A 160 -18.52 -23.62 -24.96
N ILE A 161 -19.61 -23.19 -25.61
CA ILE A 161 -20.18 -21.85 -25.44
C ILE A 161 -20.72 -21.64 -24.02
N ARG A 162 -21.44 -22.62 -23.45
CA ARG A 162 -21.91 -22.53 -22.06
C ARG A 162 -20.74 -22.41 -21.10
N GLU A 163 -19.69 -23.21 -21.30
CA GLU A 163 -18.56 -23.24 -20.39
C GLU A 163 -17.73 -21.95 -20.42
N ILE A 164 -17.52 -21.33 -21.58
CA ILE A 164 -16.83 -20.04 -21.65
C ILE A 164 -17.62 -18.93 -20.93
N HIS A 165 -18.96 -18.99 -20.93
CA HIS A 165 -19.80 -18.08 -20.14
C HIS A 165 -19.74 -18.39 -18.63
N ASN A 166 -19.61 -19.66 -18.24
CA ASN A 166 -19.39 -20.04 -16.84
C ASN A 166 -18.07 -19.47 -16.32
N PHE A 167 -16.97 -19.57 -17.09
CA PHE A 167 -15.69 -18.96 -16.73
C PHE A 167 -15.80 -17.44 -16.60
N TRP A 168 -16.57 -16.78 -17.47
CA TRP A 168 -16.84 -15.36 -17.37
C TRP A 168 -17.58 -14.99 -16.08
N ALA A 169 -18.62 -15.75 -15.74
CA ALA A 169 -19.37 -15.54 -14.49
C ALA A 169 -18.48 -15.75 -13.26
N GLU A 170 -17.63 -16.79 -13.26
CA GLU A 170 -16.70 -17.05 -12.16
C GLU A 170 -15.63 -15.95 -12.04
N MET A 171 -15.10 -15.44 -13.15
CA MET A 171 -14.20 -14.28 -13.17
C MET A 171 -14.84 -13.08 -12.45
N LEU A 172 -16.10 -12.76 -12.77
CA LEU A 172 -16.80 -11.64 -12.13
C LEU A 172 -17.01 -11.86 -10.63
N ASN A 173 -17.27 -13.10 -10.19
CA ASN A 173 -17.37 -13.45 -8.78
C ASN A 173 -16.04 -13.31 -8.02
N ARG A 174 -14.92 -13.52 -8.71
CA ARG A 174 -13.55 -13.47 -8.16
C ARG A 174 -12.85 -12.12 -8.37
N GLN A 175 -13.50 -11.11 -8.94
CA GLN A 175 -12.84 -9.85 -9.36
C GLN A 175 -12.14 -9.04 -8.24
N TYR A 176 -12.47 -9.32 -6.97
CA TYR A 176 -11.85 -8.69 -5.80
C TYR A 176 -10.64 -9.48 -5.27
N GLU A 177 -10.44 -10.70 -5.76
CA GLU A 177 -9.30 -11.57 -5.45
C GLU A 177 -8.12 -11.34 -6.41
N MET A 178 -8.28 -10.44 -7.37
CA MET A 178 -7.35 -10.18 -8.47
C MET A 178 -6.80 -8.76 -8.40
N THR A 179 -5.61 -8.57 -8.96
CA THR A 179 -5.16 -7.23 -9.36
C THR A 179 -5.99 -6.75 -10.55
N LEU A 180 -5.93 -5.45 -10.88
CA LEU A 180 -6.60 -4.95 -12.08
C LEU A 180 -5.94 -5.52 -13.34
N GLY A 181 -4.62 -5.70 -13.32
CA GLY A 181 -3.85 -6.36 -14.37
C GLY A 181 -4.31 -7.80 -14.62
N ASP A 182 -4.43 -8.60 -13.55
CA ASP A 182 -4.91 -9.98 -13.63
C ASP A 182 -6.34 -10.05 -14.20
N LEU A 183 -7.25 -9.20 -13.70
CA LEU A 183 -8.64 -9.15 -14.15
C LEU A 183 -8.74 -8.75 -15.63
N ARG A 184 -7.97 -7.74 -16.07
CA ARG A 184 -7.90 -7.34 -17.48
C ARG A 184 -7.40 -8.47 -18.35
N TYR A 185 -6.31 -9.13 -17.94
CA TYR A 185 -5.73 -10.25 -18.67
C TYR A 185 -6.76 -11.37 -18.92
N ILE A 186 -7.40 -11.87 -17.86
CA ILE A 186 -8.36 -12.98 -18.00
C ILE A 186 -9.63 -12.54 -18.74
N SER A 187 -10.11 -11.31 -18.55
CA SER A 187 -11.25 -10.76 -19.28
C SER A 187 -10.98 -10.72 -20.79
N ASP A 188 -9.81 -10.22 -21.19
CA ASP A 188 -9.42 -10.15 -22.60
C ASP A 188 -9.23 -11.55 -23.19
N TYR A 189 -8.64 -12.47 -22.42
CA TYR A 189 -8.45 -13.86 -22.82
C TYR A 189 -9.79 -14.56 -23.11
N LEU A 190 -10.69 -14.54 -22.13
CA LEU A 190 -12.01 -15.19 -22.23
C LEU A 190 -12.84 -14.55 -23.35
N SER A 191 -12.75 -13.24 -23.54
CA SER A 191 -13.43 -12.54 -24.65
C SER A 191 -12.97 -13.05 -26.01
N ARG A 192 -11.65 -13.14 -26.24
CA ARG A 192 -11.11 -13.67 -27.49
C ARG A 192 -11.52 -15.12 -27.72
N ARG A 193 -11.38 -15.97 -26.70
CA ARG A 193 -11.75 -17.38 -26.82
C ARG A 193 -13.25 -17.56 -27.10
N ARG A 194 -14.10 -16.78 -26.44
CA ARG A 194 -15.54 -16.76 -26.72
C ARG A 194 -15.80 -16.40 -28.17
N ASP A 195 -15.18 -15.33 -28.68
CA ASP A 195 -15.40 -14.87 -30.04
C ASP A 195 -14.95 -15.93 -31.07
N GLU A 196 -13.82 -16.60 -30.83
CA GLU A 196 -13.38 -17.75 -31.61
C GLU A 196 -14.43 -18.87 -31.61
N LEU A 197 -14.89 -19.30 -30.43
CA LEU A 197 -15.87 -20.38 -30.28
C LEU A 197 -17.17 -20.13 -31.07
N TYR A 198 -17.64 -18.87 -31.12
CA TYR A 198 -18.81 -18.47 -31.91
C TYR A 198 -18.51 -18.30 -33.41
N SER A 199 -17.26 -18.05 -33.80
CA SER A 199 -16.87 -17.87 -35.20
C SER A 199 -16.68 -19.19 -35.95
N SER A 200 -16.27 -20.25 -35.26
CA SER A 200 -15.90 -21.54 -35.85
C SER A 200 -16.99 -22.63 -35.76
N GLY A 201 -18.20 -22.30 -35.32
CA GLY A 201 -19.32 -23.25 -35.28
C GLY A 201 -20.55 -22.74 -36.02
N ASP A 202 -21.43 -23.65 -36.45
CA ASP A 202 -22.79 -23.33 -36.94
C ASP A 202 -23.70 -22.74 -35.84
N VAL A 203 -23.17 -22.56 -34.62
CA VAL A 203 -23.86 -21.91 -33.51
C VAL A 203 -23.84 -20.41 -33.73
N LYS A 204 -24.83 -19.91 -34.48
CA LYS A 204 -25.11 -18.47 -34.54
C LYS A 204 -25.20 -17.93 -33.11
N ARG A 205 -24.64 -16.74 -32.85
CA ARG A 205 -24.98 -15.94 -31.65
C ARG A 205 -26.48 -15.73 -31.68
N GLY A 206 -27.23 -16.66 -31.12
CA GLY A 206 -28.64 -16.46 -30.86
C GLY A 206 -28.73 -15.20 -30.04
N VAL A 207 -29.63 -14.30 -30.41
CA VAL A 207 -30.11 -13.27 -29.50
C VAL A 207 -30.78 -14.06 -28.37
N LEU A 208 -29.99 -14.51 -27.40
CA LEU A 208 -30.49 -15.07 -26.15
C LEU A 208 -31.14 -13.89 -25.46
N ASN A 209 -32.44 -13.73 -25.70
CA ASN A 209 -33.25 -12.82 -24.95
C ASN A 209 -33.16 -13.26 -23.48
N PRO A 210 -32.67 -12.41 -22.56
CA PRO A 210 -32.57 -12.78 -21.16
C PRO A 210 -33.91 -13.14 -20.50
N PHE A 211 -35.03 -12.92 -21.20
CA PHE A 211 -36.39 -13.27 -20.78
C PHE A 211 -37.03 -14.43 -21.57
N ASP A 212 -36.29 -15.09 -22.48
CA ASP A 212 -36.76 -16.27 -23.20
C ASP A 212 -35.68 -17.36 -23.17
N PRO A 213 -35.73 -18.30 -22.21
CA PRO A 213 -34.72 -19.34 -22.04
C PRO A 213 -34.73 -20.40 -23.17
N GLY A 214 -35.58 -20.22 -24.19
CA GLY A 214 -35.83 -21.22 -25.22
C GLY A 214 -36.71 -22.36 -24.73
N PRO A 215 -37.18 -23.22 -25.65
CA PRO A 215 -38.05 -24.33 -25.29
C PRO A 215 -37.32 -25.33 -24.37
N VAL A 216 -37.97 -25.70 -23.27
CA VAL A 216 -37.51 -26.78 -22.39
C VAL A 216 -37.53 -28.08 -23.19
N ILE A 217 -36.37 -28.60 -23.55
CA ILE A 217 -36.26 -29.92 -24.18
C ILE A 217 -36.56 -30.96 -23.08
N PRO A 218 -37.66 -31.73 -23.17
CA PRO A 218 -37.94 -32.78 -22.20
C PRO A 218 -36.82 -33.81 -22.24
N ARG A 219 -36.48 -34.37 -21.06
CA ARG A 219 -35.39 -35.33 -20.86
C ARG A 219 -35.53 -36.60 -21.72
N ASP A 220 -36.70 -36.80 -22.31
CA ASP A 220 -37.11 -38.00 -23.03
C ASP A 220 -36.90 -37.88 -24.55
N ALA A 221 -36.44 -36.72 -25.04
CA ALA A 221 -36.18 -36.49 -26.47
C ALA A 221 -34.75 -36.91 -26.91
N LYS A 222 -34.15 -37.87 -26.22
CA LYS A 222 -32.93 -38.58 -26.64
C LYS A 222 -33.26 -40.05 -26.85
N GLU A 223 -33.87 -40.35 -28.00
CA GLU A 223 -33.79 -41.66 -28.64
C GLU A 223 -33.22 -41.47 -30.05
#